data_AF-A0A652KBS9-F1
#
_entry.id   AF-A0A652KBS9-F1
#
_cell.length_a   1.000
_cell.length_b   1.000
_cell.length_c   1.000
_cell.angle_alpha   90.00
_cell.angle_beta   90.00
_cell.angle_gamma   90.00
#
_symmetry.space_group_name_H-M   'P 1'
#
loop_
_entity.id
_entity.type
_entity.pdbx_description
1 polymer ?
#
loop_
_entity_poly.entity_id
_entity_poly.type
_entity_poly.pdbx_seq_one_letter_code
_entity_poly.pdbx_strand_id
1 'polypeptide(L)'
;MRTGPRLSLLVLLPLVLAATGCGTEVPGGPAPDHAELEARARAAQTRVEHVYVTEAEGFRPALQSAGVVGDDGFQLTYVGAGGEQLTLSAERRPFTDRDCAAPPAGETCVQEGGGWYRHSADRHAYLRDENGLRVELAAPLSVGKDLLRKAAATAHRADDAELDAVLPRRTGGSGPVERGDLPPVGDGAPDNGVGASG
;
A
#
# COMPACT_ATOMS: atom_id res chain seq x y z
N MET A 1 19.63 60.09 40.19
CA MET A 1 18.59 60.89 40.86
C MET A 1 17.70 61.56 39.81
N ARG A 2 16.48 61.08 39.63
CA ARG A 2 15.24 61.89 39.53
C ARG A 2 14.07 60.97 39.20
N THR A 3 13.34 60.68 40.27
CA THR A 3 12.02 60.09 40.36
C THR A 3 10.95 61.09 39.88
N GLY A 4 9.90 60.61 39.23
CA GLY A 4 8.69 61.37 38.86
C GLY A 4 7.64 60.46 38.22
N PRO A 5 6.33 60.74 38.36
CA PRO A 5 5.42 59.78 38.99
C PRO A 5 4.32 59.18 38.10
N ARG A 6 3.65 58.21 38.72
CA ARG A 6 2.45 57.44 38.32
C ARG A 6 1.31 58.31 37.80
N LEU A 7 0.61 57.83 36.77
CA LEU A 7 -0.85 57.95 36.69
C LEU A 7 -1.42 56.76 35.91
N SER A 8 -1.97 55.81 36.66
CA SER A 8 -2.82 54.76 36.13
C SER A 8 -4.15 55.37 35.70
N LEU A 9 -4.51 55.24 34.43
CA LEU A 9 -5.87 55.46 33.96
C LEU A 9 -6.37 54.13 33.35
N LEU A 10 -7.14 53.40 34.17
CA LEU A 10 -8.01 52.32 33.71
C LEU A 10 -9.08 52.93 32.80
N VAL A 11 -9.08 52.53 31.53
CA VAL A 11 -10.22 52.70 30.63
C VAL A 11 -10.57 51.31 30.11
N LEU A 12 -11.65 50.74 30.65
CA LEU A 12 -12.39 49.65 30.05
C LEU A 12 -13.25 50.21 28.90
N LEU A 13 -13.18 49.63 27.71
CA LEU A 13 -14.28 49.54 26.71
C LEU A 13 -13.88 48.53 25.60
N PRO A 14 -14.80 48.06 24.73
CA PRO A 14 -15.22 46.66 24.69
C PRO A 14 -14.72 45.87 23.47
N LEU A 15 -14.78 44.56 23.65
CA LEU A 15 -14.81 43.46 22.70
C LEU A 15 -15.34 43.81 21.29
N VAL A 16 -14.48 43.68 20.27
CA VAL A 16 -14.89 43.33 18.90
C VAL A 16 -13.99 42.19 18.44
N LEU A 17 -14.55 40.98 18.46
CA LEU A 17 -13.97 39.79 17.84
C LEU A 17 -13.98 39.99 16.32
N ALA A 18 -12.82 40.24 15.74
CA ALA A 18 -12.56 39.92 14.34
C ALA A 18 -11.83 38.57 14.32
N ALA A 19 -12.59 37.48 14.38
CA ALA A 19 -12.09 36.15 14.07
C ALA A 19 -11.91 36.07 12.55
N THR A 20 -10.75 36.52 12.05
CA THR A 20 -10.25 36.03 10.76
C THR A 20 -9.95 34.55 10.97
N GLY A 21 -10.83 33.69 10.47
CA GLY A 21 -10.65 32.26 10.44
C GLY A 21 -9.45 31.90 9.56
N CYS A 22 -8.26 31.93 10.14
CA CYS A 22 -7.21 31.01 9.73
C CYS A 22 -7.73 29.62 10.10
N GLY A 23 -8.13 28.84 9.09
CA GLY A 23 -8.32 27.42 9.26
C GLY A 23 -7.00 26.83 9.73
N THR A 24 -6.86 26.65 11.04
CA THR A 24 -5.90 25.72 11.61
C THR A 24 -6.39 24.34 11.21
N GLU A 25 -5.93 23.87 10.06
CA GLU A 25 -5.88 22.45 9.77
C GLU A 25 -5.06 21.79 10.88
N VAL A 26 -5.77 21.19 11.84
CA VAL A 26 -5.16 20.31 12.82
C VAL A 26 -4.76 19.06 12.04
N PRO A 27 -3.47 18.74 11.89
CA PRO A 27 -3.09 17.42 11.40
C PRO A 27 -3.49 16.43 12.48
N GLY A 28 -4.56 15.68 12.23
CA GLY A 28 -5.12 14.79 13.24
C GLY A 28 -6.61 14.57 13.04
N GLY A 29 -6.99 14.02 11.88
CA GLY A 29 -8.25 13.29 11.81
C GLY A 29 -8.26 12.17 12.86
N PRO A 30 -9.45 11.67 13.25
CA PRO A 30 -9.52 10.50 14.13
C PRO A 30 -8.71 9.35 13.52
N ALA A 31 -8.02 8.59 14.39
CA ALA A 31 -7.32 7.39 13.97
C ALA A 31 -8.29 6.46 13.21
N PRO A 32 -7.82 5.74 12.17
CA PRO A 32 -8.65 4.79 11.44
C PRO A 32 -9.28 3.77 12.41
N ASP A 33 -10.56 3.47 12.24
CA ASP A 33 -11.22 2.42 13.02
C ASP A 33 -10.76 1.03 12.52
N HIS A 34 -10.09 0.28 13.38
CA HIS A 34 -9.55 -1.04 13.05
C HIS A 34 -10.62 -2.00 12.49
N ALA A 35 -11.84 -1.95 13.02
CA ALA A 35 -12.93 -2.81 12.54
C ALA A 35 -13.31 -2.51 11.08
N GLU A 36 -13.25 -1.25 10.66
CA GLU A 36 -13.45 -0.84 9.26
C GLU A 36 -12.27 -1.25 8.37
N LEU A 37 -11.02 -1.18 8.88
CA LEU A 37 -9.85 -1.68 8.16
C LEU A 37 -9.95 -3.17 7.90
N GLU A 38 -10.38 -3.95 8.88
CA GLU A 38 -10.65 -5.37 8.68
C GLU A 38 -11.77 -5.61 7.66
N ALA A 39 -12.83 -4.78 7.68
CA ALA A 39 -13.92 -4.88 6.71
C ALA A 39 -13.44 -4.58 5.29
N ARG A 40 -12.54 -3.60 5.12
CA ARG A 40 -11.86 -3.29 3.86
C ARG A 40 -10.98 -4.44 3.38
N ALA A 41 -10.15 -5.01 4.26
CA ALA A 41 -9.32 -6.15 3.95
C ALA A 41 -10.17 -7.35 3.48
N ARG A 42 -11.25 -7.67 4.21
CA ARG A 42 -12.20 -8.73 3.83
C ARG A 42 -12.87 -8.46 2.49
N ALA A 43 -13.29 -7.21 2.23
CA ALA A 43 -13.88 -6.82 0.94
C ALA A 43 -12.88 -6.93 -0.22
N ALA A 44 -11.59 -6.71 0.05
CA ALA A 44 -10.48 -6.93 -0.88
C ALA A 44 -10.00 -8.40 -0.92
N GLN A 45 -10.73 -9.33 -0.28
CA GLN A 45 -10.42 -10.77 -0.23
C GLN A 45 -9.06 -11.09 0.41
N THR A 46 -8.59 -10.26 1.33
CA THR A 46 -7.37 -10.47 2.11
C THR A 46 -7.66 -10.35 3.61
N ARG A 47 -6.60 -10.34 4.41
CA ARG A 47 -6.62 -10.17 5.86
C ARG A 47 -5.65 -9.07 6.25
N VAL A 48 -5.99 -8.27 7.26
CA VAL A 48 -5.06 -7.25 7.78
C VAL A 48 -3.75 -7.90 8.22
N GLU A 49 -3.81 -9.18 8.63
CA GLU A 49 -2.66 -9.97 9.01
C GLU A 49 -1.62 -10.19 7.91
N HIS A 50 -2.05 -10.10 6.67
CA HIS A 50 -1.26 -10.40 5.48
C HIS A 50 -0.77 -9.12 4.80
N VAL A 51 -1.19 -7.95 5.25
CA VAL A 51 -0.76 -6.68 4.65
C VAL A 51 0.61 -6.33 5.21
N TYR A 52 1.62 -6.42 4.36
CA TYR A 52 2.97 -5.94 4.65
C TYR A 52 3.27 -4.72 3.79
N VAL A 53 4.02 -3.80 4.36
CA VAL A 53 4.55 -2.61 3.68
C VAL A 53 6.04 -2.52 3.88
N THR A 54 6.71 -1.68 3.09
CA THR A 54 8.14 -1.42 3.24
C THR A 54 8.51 -0.03 2.72
N GLU A 55 9.71 0.39 3.07
CA GLU A 55 10.36 1.58 2.53
C GLU A 55 11.47 1.18 1.55
N ALA A 56 11.49 1.81 0.39
CA ALA A 56 12.55 1.64 -0.59
C ALA A 56 12.96 3.02 -1.13
N GLU A 57 14.23 3.36 -0.96
CA GLU A 57 14.76 4.67 -1.34
C GLU A 57 14.49 4.97 -2.83
N GLY A 58 13.80 6.06 -3.12
CA GLY A 58 13.45 6.46 -4.49
C GLY A 58 12.25 5.74 -5.10
N PHE A 59 11.58 4.87 -4.35
CA PHE A 59 10.37 4.17 -4.78
C PHE A 59 9.14 4.64 -4.00
N ARG A 60 7.98 4.65 -4.66
CA ARG A 60 6.70 5.00 -4.04
C ARG A 60 5.67 3.89 -4.27
N PRO A 61 4.77 3.62 -3.31
CA PRO A 61 3.75 2.61 -3.48
C PRO A 61 2.81 3.00 -4.63
N ALA A 62 2.56 2.05 -5.52
CA ALA A 62 1.54 2.12 -6.55
C ALA A 62 0.25 1.53 -5.97
N LEU A 63 -0.57 2.35 -5.31
CA LEU A 63 -1.74 1.89 -4.55
C LEU A 63 -2.75 1.10 -5.39
N GLN A 64 -2.85 1.37 -6.70
CA GLN A 64 -3.68 0.60 -7.63
C GLN A 64 -3.21 -0.85 -7.86
N SER A 65 -1.98 -1.17 -7.44
CA SER A 65 -1.43 -2.54 -7.50
C SER A 65 -1.73 -3.37 -6.24
N ALA A 66 -2.29 -2.74 -5.21
CA ALA A 66 -2.71 -3.41 -3.98
C ALA A 66 -3.78 -4.45 -4.31
N GLY A 67 -3.53 -5.71 -3.97
CA GLY A 67 -4.45 -6.78 -4.31
C GLY A 67 -4.11 -8.11 -3.67
N VAL A 68 -5.03 -9.06 -3.82
CA VAL A 68 -4.87 -10.42 -3.31
C VAL A 68 -3.85 -11.19 -4.14
N VAL A 69 -3.04 -12.01 -3.47
CA VAL A 69 -2.18 -13.03 -4.09
C VAL A 69 -2.44 -14.38 -3.43
N GLY A 70 -2.56 -15.43 -4.24
CA GLY A 70 -3.01 -16.73 -3.75
C GLY A 70 -4.44 -16.67 -3.22
N ASP A 71 -4.71 -17.35 -2.10
CA ASP A 71 -6.06 -17.46 -1.55
C ASP A 71 -6.52 -16.20 -0.80
N ASP A 72 -5.63 -15.63 0.01
CA ASP A 72 -5.90 -14.41 0.79
C ASP A 72 -4.63 -13.64 1.15
N GLY A 73 -3.51 -13.90 0.49
CA GLY A 73 -2.30 -13.10 0.62
C GLY A 73 -2.50 -11.68 0.13
N PHE A 74 -1.51 -10.83 0.32
CA PHE A 74 -1.53 -9.45 -0.16
C PHE A 74 -0.26 -9.13 -0.92
N GLN A 75 -0.38 -8.33 -1.97
CA GLN A 75 0.75 -7.76 -2.68
C GLN A 75 0.62 -6.24 -2.86
N LEU A 76 1.75 -5.55 -2.88
CA LEU A 76 1.87 -4.14 -3.21
C LEU A 76 3.15 -3.90 -4.00
N THR A 77 3.03 -3.18 -5.12
CA THR A 77 4.17 -2.78 -5.95
C THR A 77 4.61 -1.36 -5.64
N TYR A 78 5.91 -1.13 -5.64
CA TYR A 78 6.56 0.16 -5.47
C TYR A 78 7.28 0.51 -6.77
N VAL A 79 7.08 1.74 -7.26
CA VAL A 79 7.57 2.19 -8.56
C VAL A 79 8.59 3.29 -8.38
N GLY A 80 9.74 3.14 -9.04
CA GLY A 80 10.82 4.12 -9.08
C GLY A 80 10.58 5.16 -10.16
N ALA A 81 11.32 6.26 -10.11
CA ALA A 81 11.20 7.34 -11.10
C ALA A 81 11.54 6.88 -12.53
N GLY A 82 12.42 5.87 -12.69
CA GLY A 82 12.77 5.26 -13.97
C GLY A 82 11.79 4.18 -14.46
N GLY A 83 10.73 3.89 -13.68
CA GLY A 83 9.74 2.85 -14.00
C GLY A 83 10.11 1.46 -13.49
N GLU A 84 11.23 1.30 -12.80
CA GLU A 84 11.57 0.06 -12.09
C GLU A 84 10.54 -0.27 -11.03
N GLN A 85 10.34 -1.55 -10.75
CA GLN A 85 9.30 -2.02 -9.83
C GLN A 85 9.86 -3.01 -8.82
N LEU A 86 9.49 -2.83 -7.55
CA LEU A 86 9.63 -3.85 -6.51
C LEU A 86 8.23 -4.31 -6.13
N THR A 87 8.03 -5.62 -6.00
CA THR A 87 6.76 -6.17 -5.51
C THR A 87 7.01 -6.82 -4.17
N LEU A 88 6.32 -6.33 -3.14
CA LEU A 88 6.24 -6.96 -1.84
C LEU A 88 4.98 -7.83 -1.80
N SER A 89 5.12 -9.08 -1.38
CA SER A 89 3.99 -9.97 -1.14
C SER A 89 4.12 -10.70 0.20
N ALA A 90 2.98 -11.04 0.79
CA ALA A 90 2.90 -11.93 1.93
C ALA A 90 1.74 -12.91 1.75
N GLU A 91 2.03 -14.21 1.73
CA GLU A 91 1.06 -15.27 1.52
C GLU A 91 1.33 -16.50 2.40
N ARG A 92 0.30 -17.33 2.63
CA ARG A 92 0.42 -18.61 3.35
C ARG A 92 1.04 -19.71 2.49
N ARG A 93 2.27 -19.46 2.04
CA ARG A 93 3.10 -20.44 1.33
C ARG A 93 4.52 -20.39 1.92
N PRO A 94 4.73 -20.99 3.11
CA PRO A 94 6.01 -20.96 3.80
C PRO A 94 7.18 -21.35 2.90
N PHE A 95 8.33 -20.72 3.11
CA PHE A 95 9.58 -21.01 2.39
C PHE A 95 10.65 -21.48 3.39
N THR A 96 11.29 -22.61 3.11
CA THR A 96 12.19 -23.25 4.05
C THR A 96 13.59 -23.43 3.47
N ASP A 97 14.55 -23.77 4.33
CA ASP A 97 15.91 -24.16 3.89
C ASP A 97 15.89 -25.31 2.88
N ARG A 98 14.88 -26.21 2.96
CA ARG A 98 14.72 -27.30 1.99
C ARG A 98 14.40 -26.77 0.60
N ASP A 99 13.53 -25.76 0.52
CA ASP A 99 13.14 -25.13 -0.74
C ASP A 99 14.32 -24.37 -1.36
N CYS A 100 15.14 -23.75 -0.50
CA CYS A 100 16.37 -23.07 -0.93
C CYS A 100 17.49 -24.02 -1.36
N ALA A 101 17.59 -25.22 -0.76
CA ALA A 101 18.67 -26.17 -1.02
C ALA A 101 18.60 -26.83 -2.42
N ALA A 102 17.44 -26.79 -3.08
CA ALA A 102 17.23 -27.35 -4.40
C ALA A 102 16.52 -26.33 -5.32
N PRO A 103 17.17 -25.20 -5.65
CA PRO A 103 16.55 -24.20 -6.51
C PRO A 103 16.34 -24.76 -7.92
N PRO A 104 15.35 -24.23 -8.68
CA PRO A 104 15.18 -24.56 -10.08
C PRO A 104 16.46 -24.34 -10.90
N ALA A 105 16.59 -25.05 -12.03
CA ALA A 105 17.74 -24.89 -12.92
C ALA A 105 17.86 -23.44 -13.42
N GLY A 106 19.07 -22.87 -13.31
CA GLY A 106 19.33 -21.47 -13.68
C GLY A 106 19.01 -20.46 -12.57
N GLU A 107 18.58 -20.93 -11.39
CA GLU A 107 18.41 -20.10 -10.20
C GLU A 107 19.46 -20.41 -9.13
N THR A 108 19.72 -19.44 -8.28
CA THR A 108 20.49 -19.61 -7.06
C THR A 108 19.64 -19.21 -5.86
N CYS A 109 19.87 -19.87 -4.74
CA CYS A 109 19.28 -19.52 -3.47
C CYS A 109 20.33 -19.64 -2.38
N VAL A 110 20.49 -18.61 -1.57
CA VAL A 110 21.44 -18.58 -0.45
C VAL A 110 20.77 -17.99 0.79
N GLN A 111 21.14 -18.49 1.96
CA GLN A 111 20.68 -17.91 3.22
C GLN A 111 21.43 -16.60 3.47
N GLU A 112 20.70 -15.50 3.64
CA GLU A 112 21.25 -14.15 3.80
C GLU A 112 20.24 -13.26 4.52
N GLY A 113 20.71 -12.33 5.37
CA GLY A 113 19.87 -11.25 5.90
C GLY A 113 18.71 -11.69 6.79
N GLY A 114 18.80 -12.85 7.46
CA GLY A 114 17.72 -13.39 8.29
C GLY A 114 16.64 -14.16 7.51
N GLY A 115 16.87 -14.40 6.22
CA GLY A 115 16.04 -15.24 5.37
C GLY A 115 16.85 -15.78 4.21
N TRP A 116 16.31 -15.72 3.00
CA TRP A 116 16.94 -16.23 1.80
C TRP A 116 16.98 -15.18 0.70
N TYR A 117 18.07 -15.15 -0.05
CA TYR A 117 18.21 -14.40 -1.28
C TYR A 117 18.14 -15.36 -2.46
N ARG A 118 17.19 -15.11 -3.37
CA ARG A 118 17.02 -15.84 -4.64
C ARG A 118 17.42 -14.96 -5.81
N HIS A 119 17.99 -15.58 -6.83
CA HIS A 119 18.40 -14.90 -8.05
C HIS A 119 18.17 -15.81 -9.26
N SER A 120 17.47 -15.29 -10.26
CA SER A 120 17.20 -15.91 -11.56
C SER A 120 17.90 -15.12 -12.69
N ALA A 121 17.57 -15.42 -13.95
CA ALA A 121 18.17 -14.74 -15.10
C ALA A 121 17.82 -13.24 -15.20
N ASP A 122 16.65 -12.84 -14.71
CA ASP A 122 16.07 -11.51 -14.91
C ASP A 122 15.58 -10.85 -13.62
N ARG A 123 15.51 -11.60 -12.51
CA ARG A 123 15.00 -11.13 -11.23
C ARG A 123 15.81 -11.62 -10.04
N HIS A 124 15.63 -10.93 -8.94
CA HIS A 124 16.08 -11.37 -7.63
C HIS A 124 15.06 -11.04 -6.55
N ALA A 125 15.15 -11.73 -5.42
CA ALA A 125 14.22 -11.56 -4.32
C ALA A 125 14.90 -11.82 -2.97
N TYR A 126 14.44 -11.10 -1.95
CA TYR A 126 14.65 -11.49 -0.55
C TYR A 126 13.36 -12.07 0.00
N LEU A 127 13.48 -13.18 0.71
CA LEU A 127 12.37 -13.94 1.27
C LEU A 127 12.63 -14.20 2.73
N ARG A 128 11.59 -14.16 3.56
CA ARG A 128 11.63 -14.67 4.92
C ARG A 128 10.28 -15.26 5.30
N ASP A 129 10.32 -16.17 6.26
CA ASP A 129 9.11 -16.70 6.87
C ASP A 129 8.82 -15.94 8.15
N GLU A 130 7.61 -15.39 8.24
CA GLU A 130 7.16 -14.58 9.36
C GLU A 130 5.69 -14.87 9.65
N ASN A 131 5.38 -15.30 10.88
CA ASN A 131 4.01 -15.60 11.31
C ASN A 131 3.26 -16.61 10.41
N GLY A 132 3.99 -17.58 9.83
CA GLY A 132 3.41 -18.56 8.90
C GLY A 132 3.14 -18.02 7.48
N LEU A 133 3.65 -16.83 7.17
CA LEU A 133 3.61 -16.21 5.85
C LEU A 133 5.00 -16.19 5.25
N ARG A 134 5.10 -16.47 3.96
CA ARG A 134 6.27 -16.11 3.16
C ARG A 134 6.13 -14.64 2.79
N VAL A 135 7.02 -13.82 3.34
CA VAL A 135 7.18 -12.41 2.98
C VAL A 135 8.29 -12.32 1.93
N GLU A 136 7.95 -11.85 0.73
CA GLU A 136 8.87 -11.78 -0.40
C GLU A 136 8.90 -10.37 -0.99
N LEU A 137 10.11 -9.82 -1.12
CA LEU A 137 10.35 -8.60 -1.87
C LEU A 137 11.16 -8.94 -3.12
N ALA A 138 10.53 -8.88 -4.29
CA ALA A 138 11.10 -9.25 -5.58
C ALA A 138 11.26 -8.03 -6.50
N ALA A 139 12.34 -8.01 -7.28
CA ALA A 139 12.65 -6.92 -8.22
C ALA A 139 13.37 -7.45 -9.48
N PRO A 140 13.40 -6.70 -10.59
CA PRO A 140 14.28 -6.98 -11.72
C PRO A 140 15.74 -6.68 -11.35
N LEU A 141 16.70 -7.30 -12.06
CA LEU A 141 18.14 -7.12 -11.79
C LEU A 141 18.67 -5.69 -12.03
N SER A 142 17.89 -4.81 -12.68
CA SER A 142 18.21 -3.39 -12.77
C SER A 142 18.15 -2.67 -11.41
N VAL A 143 17.42 -3.24 -10.45
CA VAL A 143 17.42 -2.79 -9.05
C VAL A 143 18.64 -3.38 -8.35
N GLY A 144 19.45 -2.54 -7.71
CA GLY A 144 20.66 -3.01 -7.02
C GLY A 144 20.33 -3.92 -5.83
N LYS A 145 21.09 -5.03 -5.67
CA LYS A 145 20.92 -5.99 -4.57
C LYS A 145 20.91 -5.32 -3.19
N ASP A 146 21.77 -4.33 -2.97
CA ASP A 146 21.85 -3.61 -1.70
C ASP A 146 20.60 -2.78 -1.39
N LEU A 147 20.00 -2.15 -2.40
CA LEU A 147 18.74 -1.42 -2.23
C LEU A 147 17.63 -2.40 -1.90
N LEU A 148 17.54 -3.52 -2.63
CA LEU A 148 16.56 -4.56 -2.37
C LEU A 148 16.72 -5.15 -0.95
N ARG A 149 17.96 -5.40 -0.52
CA ARG A 149 18.27 -5.92 0.82
C ARG A 149 17.81 -4.96 1.93
N LYS A 150 18.08 -3.67 1.79
CA LYS A 150 17.63 -2.65 2.75
C LYS A 150 16.11 -2.58 2.80
N ALA A 151 15.46 -2.55 1.64
CA ALA A 151 14.00 -2.54 1.56
C ALA A 151 13.37 -3.84 2.10
N ALA A 152 14.01 -4.99 1.94
CA ALA A 152 13.53 -6.22 2.55
C ALA A 152 13.63 -6.17 4.08
N ALA A 153 14.69 -5.57 4.62
CA ALA A 153 14.88 -5.43 6.06
C ALA A 153 13.87 -4.47 6.72
N THR A 154 13.37 -3.48 5.99
CA THR A 154 12.32 -2.55 6.47
C THR A 154 10.91 -3.08 6.29
N ALA A 155 10.73 -4.20 5.57
CA ALA A 155 9.40 -4.77 5.39
C ALA A 155 8.81 -5.18 6.74
N HIS A 156 7.54 -4.86 6.98
CA HIS A 156 6.85 -5.18 8.22
C HIS A 156 5.34 -5.25 7.99
N ARG A 157 4.62 -5.89 8.93
CA ARG A 157 3.15 -5.86 8.92
C ARG A 157 2.69 -4.42 9.10
N ALA A 158 1.75 -4.00 8.24
CA ALA A 158 1.16 -2.68 8.27
C ALA A 158 0.44 -2.39 9.60
N ASP A 159 0.68 -1.21 10.16
CA ASP A 159 -0.13 -0.65 11.24
C ASP A 159 -1.46 -0.08 10.73
N ASP A 160 -2.31 0.45 11.61
CA ASP A 160 -3.63 0.97 11.22
C ASP A 160 -3.56 2.16 10.25
N ALA A 161 -2.53 3.01 10.36
CA ALA A 161 -2.35 4.15 9.46
C ALA A 161 -1.90 3.66 8.08
N GLU A 162 -1.00 2.69 8.03
CA GLU A 162 -0.51 2.07 6.81
C GLU A 162 -1.59 1.24 6.13
N LEU A 163 -2.37 0.47 6.89
CA LEU A 163 -3.57 -0.24 6.42
C LEU A 163 -4.57 0.74 5.80
N ASP A 164 -4.83 1.87 6.45
CA ASP A 164 -5.71 2.90 5.90
C ASP A 164 -5.20 3.46 4.56
N ALA A 165 -3.88 3.60 4.43
CA ALA A 165 -3.23 4.12 3.23
C ALA A 165 -3.23 3.11 2.07
N VAL A 166 -2.98 1.82 2.32
CA VAL A 166 -2.74 0.82 1.26
C VAL A 166 -3.94 -0.04 0.91
N LEU A 167 -4.88 -0.24 1.83
CA LEU A 167 -6.07 -1.02 1.51
C LEU A 167 -6.96 -0.25 0.52
N PRO A 168 -7.55 -0.92 -0.48
CA PRO A 168 -8.57 -0.30 -1.32
C PRO A 168 -9.66 0.34 -0.45
N ARG A 169 -10.05 1.55 -0.82
CA ARG A 169 -11.25 2.18 -0.24
C ARG A 169 -12.44 1.36 -0.68
N ARG A 170 -13.43 1.18 0.21
CA ARG A 170 -14.72 0.64 -0.19
C ARG A 170 -15.34 1.65 -1.14
N THR A 171 -15.29 1.39 -2.44
CA THR A 171 -16.18 2.06 -3.36
C THR A 171 -17.57 1.56 -2.96
N GLY A 172 -18.38 2.43 -2.37
CA GLY A 172 -19.79 2.13 -2.13
C GLY A 172 -20.34 1.69 -3.48
N GLY A 173 -20.80 0.43 -3.56
CA GLY A 173 -21.16 -0.18 -4.82
C GLY A 173 -22.15 0.72 -5.54
N SER A 174 -21.70 1.43 -6.58
CA SER A 174 -22.59 1.61 -7.71
C SER A 174 -22.97 0.20 -8.09
N GLY A 175 -24.27 -0.13 -8.04
CA GLY A 175 -24.76 -1.41 -8.51
C GLY A 175 -24.25 -1.71 -9.93
N PRO A 176 -24.61 -2.87 -10.50
CA PRO A 176 -24.29 -3.18 -11.89
C PRO A 176 -24.47 -1.93 -12.75
N VAL A 177 -23.40 -1.45 -13.38
CA VAL A 177 -23.51 -0.30 -14.27
C VAL A 177 -24.39 -0.77 -15.41
N GLU A 178 -25.58 -0.19 -15.51
CA GLU A 178 -26.53 -0.53 -16.57
C GLU A 178 -25.88 -0.21 -17.91
N ARG A 179 -25.44 -1.26 -18.58
CA ARG A 179 -24.85 -1.23 -19.92
C ARG A 179 -26.00 -1.25 -20.91
N GLY A 180 -26.42 -0.07 -21.35
CA GLY A 180 -27.55 0.09 -22.29
C GLY A 180 -27.33 -0.57 -23.66
N ASP A 181 -26.14 -1.14 -23.91
CA ASP A 181 -25.76 -1.92 -25.09
C ASP A 181 -26.00 -3.44 -24.93
N LEU A 182 -26.39 -3.91 -23.74
CA LEU A 182 -26.65 -5.33 -23.51
C LEU A 182 -28.14 -5.67 -23.75
N PRO A 183 -28.44 -6.69 -24.57
CA PRO A 183 -29.80 -7.22 -24.69
C PRO A 183 -30.34 -7.69 -23.33
N PRO A 184 -31.63 -7.47 -23.02
CA PRO A 184 -32.23 -7.88 -21.75
C PRO A 184 -32.35 -9.41 -21.58
N VAL A 185 -32.17 -10.14 -22.68
CA VAL A 185 -32.14 -11.60 -22.75
C VAL A 185 -31.07 -12.00 -23.77
N GLY A 186 -30.22 -12.98 -23.43
CA GLY A 186 -29.13 -13.42 -24.30
C GLY A 186 -27.87 -13.76 -23.53
N ASP A 187 -26.79 -14.05 -24.24
CA ASP A 187 -25.46 -14.39 -23.71
C ASP A 187 -24.68 -13.17 -23.17
N GLY A 188 -25.27 -11.96 -23.23
CA GLY A 188 -24.61 -10.74 -22.80
C GLY A 188 -23.55 -10.23 -23.79
N ALA A 189 -23.61 -10.65 -25.06
CA ALA A 189 -22.81 -10.06 -26.11
C ALA A 189 -23.35 -8.66 -26.51
N PRO A 190 -22.48 -7.66 -26.74
CA PRO A 190 -22.88 -6.38 -27.31
C PRO A 190 -23.50 -6.58 -28.71
N ASP A 191 -24.48 -5.75 -29.05
CA ASP A 191 -25.02 -5.72 -30.43
C ASP A 191 -23.97 -5.11 -31.38
N ASN A 192 -23.39 -5.94 -32.24
CA ASN A 192 -22.41 -5.54 -33.26
C ASN A 192 -23.04 -5.30 -34.64
N GLY A 193 -24.36 -5.07 -34.70
CA GLY A 193 -25.08 -4.77 -35.93
C GLY A 193 -24.60 -3.48 -36.57
N VAL A 194 -23.68 -3.58 -37.52
CA VAL A 194 -23.34 -2.45 -38.41
C VAL A 194 -24.52 -2.18 -39.33
N GLY A 195 -25.13 -1.00 -39.21
CA GLY A 195 -26.19 -0.56 -40.11
C GLY A 195 -25.71 -0.59 -41.57
N ALA A 196 -26.55 -1.11 -42.46
CA ALA A 196 -26.28 -1.13 -43.90
C ALA A 196 -26.40 0.28 -44.51
N SER A 197 -25.44 1.16 -44.22
CA SER A 197 -25.22 2.39 -44.98
C SER A 197 -23.72 2.55 -45.23
N GLY A 198 -23.27 1.83 -46.26
CA GLY A 198 -22.11 2.25 -47.06
C GLY A 198 -22.55 3.21 -48.15
#